data_AF-A0A7W1PE20-F1
#
_entry.id   AF-A0A7W1PE20-F1
#
_cell.length_a   1.000
_cell.length_b   1.000
_cell.length_c   1.000
_cell.angle_alpha   90.00
_cell.angle_beta   90.00
_cell.angle_gamma   90.00
#
_symmetry.space_group_name_H-M   'P 1'
#
loop_
_entity.id
_entity.type
_entity.pdbx_description
1 polymer ?
#
loop_
_entity_poly.entity_id
_entity_poly.type
_entity_poly.pdbx_seq_one_letter_code
_entity_poly.pdbx_strand_id
1 'polypeptide(L)'
;MLAIVAIGLLASGERGLSGQSAGLTIERINALPSFTGTAPSQATWSPDSSHLAFLWNDSGWPFRDIWVVPAGGGQPTRITDLNRTHPAPEGTDPDPVGSLALRAAARARPGVSSFVWAPGGTALAFLYRG
;
A
#
# COMPACT_ATOMS: atom_id res chain seq x y z
N MET A 1 45.94 36.96 25.02
CA MET A 1 44.79 36.22 25.57
C MET A 1 43.66 37.21 25.78
N LEU A 2 42.70 37.24 24.85
CA LEU A 2 41.49 38.06 24.90
C LEU A 2 40.36 37.19 24.35
N ALA A 3 39.33 36.93 25.14
CA ALA A 3 38.19 36.10 24.76
C ALA A 3 37.08 37.01 24.21
N ILE A 4 36.65 36.76 22.97
CA ILE A 4 35.42 37.34 22.42
C ILE A 4 34.33 36.30 22.60
N VAL A 5 33.39 36.60 23.50
CA VAL A 5 32.17 35.81 23.68
C VAL A 5 31.15 36.31 22.67
N ALA A 6 30.89 35.52 21.62
CA ALA A 6 29.78 35.75 20.71
C ALA A 6 28.57 34.94 21.21
N ILE A 7 27.56 35.63 21.74
CA ILE A 7 26.25 35.06 22.05
C ILE A 7 25.48 34.95 20.73
N GLY A 8 25.60 33.81 20.07
CA GLY A 8 24.77 33.45 18.92
C GLY A 8 23.42 32.93 19.42
N LEU A 9 22.40 33.77 19.39
CA LEU A 9 21.01 33.34 19.53
C LEU A 9 20.66 32.53 18.28
N LEU A 10 20.84 31.20 18.34
CA LEU A 10 20.30 30.32 17.31
C LEU A 10 18.79 30.33 17.48
N ALA A 11 18.15 31.17 16.66
CA ALA A 11 16.74 31.16 16.43
C ALA A 11 16.27 29.71 16.27
N SER A 12 15.31 29.34 17.10
CA SER A 12 14.55 28.11 17.02
C SER A 12 14.00 27.96 15.60
N GLY A 13 14.75 27.26 14.76
CA GLY A 13 14.27 26.73 13.50
C GLY A 13 13.33 25.60 13.85
N GLU A 14 12.10 25.94 14.22
CA GLU A 14 10.99 25.04 13.96
C GLU A 14 11.00 24.83 12.45
N ARG A 15 11.66 23.75 12.01
CA ARG A 15 11.26 23.09 10.78
C ARG A 15 9.85 22.62 11.08
N GLY A 16 8.90 23.52 10.86
CA GLY A 16 7.53 23.14 10.62
C GLY A 16 7.64 22.03 9.61
N LEU A 17 7.35 20.81 10.06
CA LEU A 17 6.71 19.86 9.20
C LEU A 17 5.44 20.60 8.80
N SER A 18 5.52 21.37 7.70
CA SER A 18 4.38 21.72 6.90
C SER A 18 3.89 20.38 6.37
N GLY A 19 3.25 19.63 7.27
CA GLY A 19 2.26 18.66 6.93
C GLY A 19 1.33 19.44 6.03
N GLN A 20 1.44 19.16 4.74
CA GLN A 20 0.38 19.50 3.83
C GLN A 20 -0.86 18.85 4.45
N SER A 21 -1.63 19.63 5.21
CA SER A 21 -3.07 19.52 5.16
C SER A 21 -3.44 19.92 3.74
N ALA A 22 -3.10 19.06 2.77
CA ALA A 22 -3.70 19.09 1.48
C ALA A 22 -5.18 18.91 1.78
N GLY A 23 -5.92 20.02 1.70
CA GLY A 23 -7.35 19.99 1.87
C GLY A 23 -7.95 18.88 1.00
N LEU A 24 -9.13 18.42 1.35
CA LEU A 24 -9.82 17.44 0.52
C LEU A 24 -10.11 18.09 -0.85
N THR A 25 -9.24 17.85 -1.83
CA THR A 25 -9.42 18.31 -3.22
C THR A 25 -9.91 17.16 -4.08
N ILE A 26 -10.49 17.50 -5.25
CA ILE A 26 -10.91 16.51 -6.24
C ILE A 26 -9.71 15.70 -6.74
N GLU A 27 -8.55 16.34 -6.90
CA GLU A 27 -7.31 15.68 -7.30
C GLU A 27 -6.88 14.66 -6.24
N ARG A 28 -6.98 15.02 -4.95
CA ARG A 28 -6.61 14.10 -3.87
C ARG A 28 -7.54 12.91 -3.76
N ILE A 29 -8.85 13.10 -3.98
CA ILE A 29 -9.84 12.01 -3.99
C ILE A 29 -9.57 11.03 -5.15
N ASN A 30 -9.09 11.53 -6.29
CA ASN A 30 -8.79 10.70 -7.48
C ASN A 30 -7.34 10.19 -7.55
N ALA A 31 -6.50 10.53 -6.57
CA ALA A 31 -5.10 10.12 -6.53
C ALA A 31 -4.91 8.73 -5.89
N LEU A 32 -3.78 8.10 -6.22
CA LEU A 32 -3.25 6.98 -5.45
C LEU A 32 -2.03 7.45 -4.61
N PRO A 33 -1.80 6.84 -3.44
CA PRO A 33 -2.67 5.86 -2.80
C PRO A 33 -4.00 6.47 -2.34
N SER A 34 -5.06 5.64 -2.37
CA SER A 34 -6.42 6.05 -2.04
C SER A 34 -6.47 6.72 -0.67
N PHE A 35 -7.08 7.91 -0.59
CA PHE A 35 -7.22 8.64 0.67
C PHE A 35 -8.09 7.91 1.69
N THR A 36 -9.11 7.17 1.23
CA THR A 36 -9.98 6.36 2.09
C THR A 36 -9.45 4.94 2.31
N GLY A 37 -8.24 4.65 1.81
CA GLY A 37 -7.67 3.32 1.80
C GLY A 37 -8.30 2.42 0.73
N THR A 38 -8.04 1.13 0.87
CA THR A 38 -8.49 0.11 -0.06
C THR A 38 -9.41 -0.86 0.68
N ALA A 39 -10.60 -1.12 0.16
CA ALA A 39 -11.50 -2.10 0.77
C ALA A 39 -11.01 -3.54 0.54
N PRO A 40 -11.02 -4.42 1.55
CA PRO A 40 -10.86 -5.86 1.39
C PRO A 40 -11.89 -6.46 0.42
N SER A 41 -11.54 -7.54 -0.26
CA SER A 41 -12.46 -8.27 -1.16
C SER A 41 -12.24 -9.78 -1.10
N GLN A 42 -13.16 -10.56 -1.71
CA GLN A 42 -13.08 -12.02 -1.83
C GLN A 42 -12.80 -12.75 -0.50
N ALA A 43 -13.50 -12.36 0.57
CA ALA A 43 -13.35 -13.01 1.86
C ALA A 43 -13.84 -14.47 1.81
N THR A 44 -13.05 -15.41 2.32
CA THR A 44 -13.40 -16.83 2.36
C THR A 44 -12.80 -17.51 3.59
N TRP A 45 -13.62 -18.30 4.28
CA TRP A 45 -13.21 -19.06 5.46
C TRP A 45 -12.32 -20.25 5.08
N SER A 46 -11.35 -20.55 5.92
CA SER A 46 -10.64 -21.83 5.86
C SER A 46 -11.61 -22.99 6.12
N PRO A 47 -11.34 -24.21 5.62
CA PRO A 47 -12.24 -25.36 5.79
C PRO A 47 -12.57 -25.70 7.25
N ASP A 48 -11.62 -25.47 8.16
CA ASP A 48 -11.75 -25.69 9.61
C ASP A 48 -12.35 -24.47 10.35
N SER A 49 -12.71 -23.41 9.64
CA SER A 49 -13.24 -22.15 10.18
C SER A 49 -12.32 -21.43 11.18
N SER A 50 -11.02 -21.74 11.21
CA SER A 50 -10.07 -21.10 12.11
C SER A 50 -9.52 -19.78 11.57
N HIS A 51 -9.64 -19.54 10.25
CA HIS A 51 -9.07 -18.39 9.56
C HIS A 51 -10.00 -17.81 8.49
N LEU A 52 -9.97 -16.49 8.34
CA LEU A 52 -10.58 -15.78 7.21
C LEU A 52 -9.48 -15.24 6.31
N ALA A 53 -9.43 -15.71 5.06
CA ALA A 53 -8.56 -15.15 4.02
C ALA A 53 -9.32 -14.13 3.18
N PHE A 54 -8.63 -13.10 2.68
CA PHE A 54 -9.19 -12.07 1.81
C PHE A 54 -8.10 -11.37 1.00
N LEU A 55 -8.51 -10.68 -0.06
CA LEU A 55 -7.62 -9.85 -0.88
C LEU A 55 -7.57 -8.42 -0.38
N TRP A 56 -6.38 -7.87 -0.19
CA TRP A 56 -6.23 -6.51 0.33
C TRP A 56 -4.89 -5.82 0.01
N ASN A 57 -4.85 -4.53 0.29
CA ASN A 57 -3.69 -3.65 0.25
C ASN A 57 -3.79 -2.63 1.39
N ASP A 58 -2.85 -2.71 2.32
CA ASP A 58 -2.73 -1.83 3.48
C ASP A 58 -2.15 -0.45 3.15
N SER A 59 -1.62 -0.28 1.94
CA SER A 59 -0.99 0.96 1.47
C SER A 59 -1.91 1.82 0.59
N GLY A 60 -3.18 1.43 0.39
CA GLY A 60 -4.15 2.21 -0.39
C GLY A 60 -4.07 2.04 -1.91
N TRP A 61 -3.36 1.03 -2.41
CA TRP A 61 -3.21 0.76 -3.84
C TRP A 61 -4.22 -0.27 -4.39
N PRO A 62 -4.54 -0.23 -5.70
CA PRO A 62 -5.39 -1.23 -6.35
C PRO A 62 -4.76 -2.63 -6.41
N PHE A 63 -3.43 -2.74 -6.28
CA PHE A 63 -2.72 -4.02 -6.24
C PHE A 63 -3.12 -4.86 -5.02
N ARG A 64 -3.52 -6.11 -5.18
CA ARG A 64 -3.97 -6.98 -4.09
C ARG A 64 -2.97 -8.10 -3.78
N ASP A 65 -2.75 -8.31 -2.50
CA ASP A 65 -2.13 -9.50 -1.93
C ASP A 65 -3.16 -10.29 -1.13
N ILE A 66 -2.81 -11.54 -0.79
CA ILE A 66 -3.60 -12.37 0.11
C ILE A 66 -3.25 -12.02 1.56
N TRP A 67 -4.28 -11.80 2.36
CA TRP A 67 -4.20 -11.57 3.80
C TRP A 67 -5.05 -12.58 4.54
N VAL A 68 -4.63 -12.93 5.77
CA VAL A 68 -5.34 -13.86 6.64
C VAL A 68 -5.49 -13.26 8.03
N VAL A 69 -6.67 -13.43 8.63
CA VAL A 69 -6.93 -13.09 10.03
C VAL A 69 -7.50 -14.31 10.77
N PRO A 70 -7.16 -14.54 12.05
CA PRO A 70 -7.80 -15.58 12.86
C PRO A 70 -9.31 -15.35 13.02
N ALA A 71 -10.08 -16.43 13.19
CA ALA A 71 -11.54 -16.36 13.40
C ALA A 71 -11.94 -15.54 14.63
N GLY A 72 -11.10 -15.55 15.67
CA GLY A 72 -11.28 -14.69 16.86
C GLY A 72 -10.95 -13.21 16.63
N GLY A 73 -10.57 -12.83 15.41
CA GLY A 73 -10.08 -11.49 15.08
C GLY A 73 -8.60 -11.30 15.37
N GLY A 74 -8.16 -10.04 15.37
CA GLY A 74 -6.75 -9.66 15.52
C GLY A 74 -6.23 -8.93 14.29
N GLN A 75 -4.91 -8.70 14.26
CA GLN A 75 -4.26 -8.05 13.13
C GLN A 75 -4.14 -9.00 11.94
N PRO A 76 -4.59 -8.61 10.73
CA PRO A 76 -4.37 -9.40 9.53
C PRO A 76 -2.88 -9.56 9.23
N THR A 77 -2.50 -10.75 8.75
CA THR A 77 -1.15 -11.07 8.30
C THR A 77 -1.14 -11.20 6.78
N ARG A 78 -0.20 -10.52 6.12
CA ARG A 78 0.02 -10.64 4.68
C ARG A 78 0.71 -11.96 4.37
N ILE A 79 0.13 -12.78 3.49
CA ILE A 79 0.64 -14.10 3.10
C ILE A 79 1.47 -14.03 1.82
N THR A 80 1.11 -13.14 0.89
CA THR A 80 1.87 -12.91 -0.34
C THR A 80 2.46 -11.50 -0.37
N ASP A 81 3.66 -11.34 -0.93
CA ASP A 81 4.27 -10.02 -1.16
C ASP A 81 4.66 -9.89 -2.63
N LEU A 82 3.64 -9.81 -3.49
CA LEU A 82 3.84 -9.87 -4.94
C LEU A 82 4.33 -8.55 -5.52
N ASN A 83 4.12 -7.42 -4.85
CA ASN A 83 4.70 -6.17 -5.32
C ASN A 83 6.23 -6.15 -5.17
N ARG A 84 6.78 -6.89 -4.20
CA ARG A 84 8.23 -7.05 -4.05
C ARG A 84 8.85 -7.90 -5.16
N THR A 85 8.15 -8.94 -5.59
CA THR A 85 8.65 -9.88 -6.63
C THR A 85 8.30 -9.42 -8.05
N HIS A 86 7.22 -8.66 -8.19
CA HIS A 86 6.77 -8.03 -9.42
C HIS A 86 6.48 -6.56 -9.11
N PRO A 87 7.49 -5.69 -9.14
CA PRO A 87 7.30 -4.27 -8.86
C PRO A 87 6.45 -3.60 -9.94
N ALA A 88 5.79 -2.51 -9.57
CA ALA A 88 5.10 -1.68 -10.55
C ALA A 88 6.13 -1.06 -11.50
N PRO A 89 5.73 -0.71 -12.73
CA PRO A 89 6.53 0.19 -13.54
C PRO A 89 6.77 1.48 -12.75
N GLU A 90 8.02 1.74 -12.43
CA GLU A 90 8.45 2.92 -11.66
C GLU A 90 9.25 3.88 -12.56
N GLY A 91 9.35 5.13 -12.12
CA GLY A 91 10.17 6.15 -12.76
C GLY A 91 9.40 7.29 -13.41
N THR A 92 10.16 8.19 -14.05
CA THR A 92 9.66 9.30 -14.85
C THR A 92 10.22 9.12 -16.27
N ASP A 93 9.35 9.25 -17.26
CA ASP A 93 9.74 9.27 -18.66
C ASP A 93 9.96 10.73 -19.10
N PRO A 94 11.02 11.04 -19.88
CA PRO A 94 11.21 12.37 -20.46
C PRO A 94 10.00 12.88 -21.25
N ASP A 95 9.23 11.98 -21.86
CA ASP A 95 7.92 12.28 -22.46
C ASP A 95 6.82 12.31 -21.37
N PRO A 96 6.06 13.40 -21.24
CA PRO A 96 4.88 13.46 -20.37
C PRO A 96 3.87 12.33 -20.62
N VAL A 97 3.71 11.87 -21.86
CA VAL A 97 2.81 10.75 -22.20
C VAL A 97 3.38 9.44 -21.66
N GLY A 98 4.69 9.19 -21.79
CA GLY A 98 5.36 8.04 -21.18
C GLY A 98 5.20 8.03 -19.65
N SER A 99 5.35 9.19 -19.00
CA SER A 99 5.14 9.33 -17.56
C SER A 99 3.69 9.04 -17.15
N LEU A 100 2.71 9.45 -17.97
CA LEU A 100 1.31 9.10 -17.76
C LEU A 100 1.07 7.61 -17.95
N ALA A 101 1.69 6.99 -18.96
CA ALA A 101 1.57 5.55 -19.24
C ALA A 101 2.12 4.70 -18.10
N LEU A 102 3.28 5.05 -17.52
CA LEU A 102 3.83 4.35 -16.34
C LEU A 102 2.87 4.40 -15.14
N ARG A 103 2.29 5.58 -14.86
CA ARG A 103 1.30 5.76 -13.78
C ARG A 103 0.01 4.98 -14.06
N ALA A 104 -0.44 4.96 -15.31
CA ALA A 104 -1.61 4.19 -15.72
C ALA A 104 -1.35 2.68 -15.58
N ALA A 105 -0.19 2.21 -15.98
CA ALA A 105 0.22 0.82 -15.83
C ALA A 105 0.27 0.42 -14.35
N ALA A 106 0.88 1.22 -13.48
CA ALA A 106 0.91 0.97 -12.03
C ALA A 106 -0.50 0.88 -11.41
N ARG A 107 -1.45 1.68 -11.89
CA ARG A 107 -2.87 1.64 -11.47
C ARG A 107 -3.61 0.40 -11.97
N ALA A 108 -3.25 -0.09 -13.16
CA ALA A 108 -3.94 -1.19 -13.82
C ALA A 108 -3.60 -2.57 -13.21
N ARG A 109 -2.61 -2.66 -12.31
CA ARG A 109 -2.14 -3.92 -11.73
C ARG A 109 -3.09 -4.41 -10.63
N PRO A 110 -3.84 -5.50 -10.85
CA PRO A 110 -4.76 -6.01 -9.84
C PRO A 110 -4.04 -6.86 -8.78
N GLY A 111 -2.86 -7.42 -9.07
CA GLY A 111 -2.18 -8.36 -8.18
C GLY A 111 -2.83 -9.74 -8.20
N VAL A 112 -3.10 -10.32 -7.04
CA VAL A 112 -3.89 -11.55 -6.93
C VAL A 112 -5.33 -11.26 -7.35
N SER A 113 -5.85 -12.01 -8.32
CA SER A 113 -7.23 -11.84 -8.83
C SER A 113 -8.24 -12.79 -8.20
N SER A 114 -7.76 -13.95 -7.75
CA SER A 114 -8.56 -14.95 -7.05
C SER A 114 -7.65 -15.91 -6.29
N PHE A 115 -8.22 -16.53 -5.26
CA PHE A 115 -7.55 -17.57 -4.49
C PHE A 115 -8.56 -18.60 -3.95
N VAL A 116 -8.05 -19.74 -3.51
CA VAL A 116 -8.83 -20.83 -2.94
C VAL A 116 -8.01 -21.57 -1.88
N TRP A 117 -8.66 -21.93 -0.78
CA TRP A 117 -8.09 -22.85 0.21
C TRP A 117 -7.92 -24.24 -0.36
N ALA A 118 -6.73 -24.82 -0.17
CA ALA A 118 -6.54 -26.24 -0.36
C ALA A 118 -7.48 -27.01 0.59
N PRO A 119 -7.98 -28.20 0.21
CA PRO A 119 -8.93 -28.96 1.03
C PRO A 119 -8.46 -29.22 2.48
N GLY A 120 -7.14 -29.36 2.69
CA GLY A 120 -6.55 -29.55 4.03
C GLY A 120 -6.44 -28.27 4.87
N GLY A 121 -6.81 -27.11 4.35
CA GLY A 121 -6.80 -25.82 5.07
C GLY A 121 -5.43 -25.22 5.36
N THR A 122 -4.33 -25.88 4.96
CA THR A 122 -2.95 -25.45 5.27
C THR A 122 -2.28 -24.66 4.17
N ALA A 123 -2.91 -24.53 3.00
CA ALA A 123 -2.33 -23.84 1.84
C ALA A 123 -3.39 -23.09 1.04
N LEU A 124 -2.93 -22.12 0.26
CA LEU A 124 -3.74 -21.32 -0.67
C LEU A 124 -3.16 -21.46 -2.09
N ALA A 125 -4.03 -21.75 -3.06
CA ALA A 125 -3.72 -21.60 -4.47
C ALA A 125 -4.30 -20.28 -4.97
N PHE A 126 -3.61 -19.60 -5.89
CA PHE A 126 -4.04 -18.29 -6.36
C PHE A 126 -3.68 -18.02 -7.82
N LEU A 127 -4.44 -17.11 -8.44
CA LEU A 127 -4.15 -16.57 -9.75
C LEU A 127 -3.59 -15.15 -9.60
N TYR A 128 -2.46 -14.91 -10.24
CA TYR A 128 -1.80 -13.62 -10.28
C TYR A 128 -1.96 -12.96 -11.66
N ARG A 129 -2.23 -11.65 -11.66
CA ARG A 129 -2.25 -10.80 -12.85
C ARG A 129 -1.37 -9.57 -12.58
N GLY A 130 -0.26 -9.51 -13.31
CA GLY A 130 0.75 -8.45 -13.21
C GLY A 130 0.40 -7.19 -13.96
#